data_AF-A0A9C7SF39-F1
#
_entry.id   AF-A0A9C7SF39-F1
#
_cell.length_a   1.000
_cell.length_b   1.000
_cell.length_c   1.000
_cell.angle_alpha   90.00
_cell.angle_beta   90.00
_cell.angle_gamma   90.00
#
_symmetry.space_group_name_H-M   'P 1'
#
loop_
_entity.id
_entity.type
_entity.pdbx_description
1 polymer ?
#
loop_
_entity_poly.entity_id
_entity_poly.type
_entity_poly.pdbx_seq_one_letter_code
_entity_poly.pdbx_strand_id
1 'polypeptide(L)'
;MQIFPHHMDVSMNWFSGRLVPGIDPADEESADEQMNFGFVTGDDSISDAYFYITAYPMPDKWTDLALPEGAYWHTEGWSGAILPYSTIVASDQSDELLLEYLRKLQVHGKKLMA
;
A
#
# COMPACT_ATOMS: atom_id res chain seq x y z
N MET A 1 12.70 21.78 18.34
CA MET A 1 11.51 21.67 17.47
C MET A 1 10.64 20.57 18.04
N GLN A 2 9.40 20.86 18.42
CA GLN A 2 8.42 19.84 18.81
C GLN A 2 7.45 19.69 17.63
N ILE A 3 7.24 18.45 17.20
CA ILE A 3 6.29 18.11 16.15
C ILE A 3 5.16 17.34 16.83
N PHE A 4 3.91 17.75 16.59
CA PHE A 4 2.70 17.08 17.08
C PHE A 4 1.92 16.55 15.87
N PRO A 5 2.40 15.48 15.21
CA PRO A 5 1.67 14.90 14.10
C PRO A 5 0.44 14.15 14.63
N HIS A 6 -0.71 14.29 13.96
CA HIS A 6 -1.93 13.55 14.31
C HIS A 6 -1.80 12.05 13.99
N HIS A 7 -0.98 11.70 13.00
CA HIS A 7 -0.49 10.36 12.68
C HIS A 7 0.90 10.50 12.03
N MET A 8 1.75 9.48 12.16
CA MET A 8 3.03 9.41 11.48
C MET A 8 3.03 8.23 10.50
N ASP A 9 3.27 8.53 9.23
CA ASP A 9 3.49 7.57 8.16
C ASP A 9 4.86 7.79 7.47
N VAL A 10 5.40 6.69 6.94
CA VAL A 10 6.53 6.71 6.02
C VAL A 10 6.15 5.84 4.83
N SER A 11 6.31 6.38 3.62
CA SER A 11 5.94 5.65 2.42
C SER A 11 6.90 5.87 1.25
N MET A 12 6.82 4.95 0.29
CA MET A 12 7.56 4.94 -0.96
C MET A 12 6.56 4.80 -2.12
N ASN A 13 6.59 5.73 -3.06
CA ASN A 13 5.86 5.60 -4.31
C ASN A 13 6.72 4.90 -5.37
N TRP A 14 6.14 3.89 -6.01
CA TRP A 14 6.67 3.26 -7.21
C TRP A 14 5.82 3.69 -8.41
N PHE A 15 6.46 4.33 -9.38
CA PHE A 15 5.80 4.80 -10.61
C PHE A 15 6.00 3.78 -11.73
N SER A 16 4.95 3.49 -12.49
CA SER A 16 5.06 2.64 -13.68
C SER A 16 5.72 3.36 -14.85
N GLY A 17 5.70 4.71 -14.84
CA GLY A 17 6.13 5.58 -15.92
C GLY A 17 5.04 5.89 -16.95
N ARG A 18 3.80 5.41 -16.74
CA ARG A 18 2.64 5.78 -17.56
C ARG A 18 1.85 6.93 -16.92
N LEU A 19 1.23 7.74 -17.78
CA LEU A 19 0.26 8.74 -17.37
C LEU A 19 -1.14 8.13 -17.27
N VAL A 20 -1.94 8.66 -16.37
CA VAL A 20 -3.36 8.29 -16.20
C VAL A 20 -4.20 8.90 -17.33
N PRO A 21 -4.91 8.09 -18.14
CA PRO A 21 -5.75 8.62 -19.22
C PRO A 21 -6.84 9.56 -18.72
N GLY A 22 -6.95 10.74 -19.33
CA GLY A 22 -7.98 11.73 -19.00
C GLY A 22 -7.62 12.67 -17.84
N ILE A 23 -6.45 12.50 -17.23
CA ILE A 23 -5.88 13.45 -16.26
C ILE A 23 -4.91 14.39 -16.99
N ASP A 24 -4.81 15.64 -16.53
CA ASP A 24 -3.84 16.60 -17.05
C ASP A 24 -2.41 16.08 -16.79
N PRO A 25 -1.57 15.89 -17.81
CA PRO A 25 -0.17 15.46 -17.63
C PRO A 25 0.69 16.39 -16.75
N ALA A 26 0.25 17.63 -16.51
CA ALA A 26 0.93 18.57 -15.63
C ALA A 26 0.45 18.50 -14.16
N ASP A 27 -0.55 17.67 -13.84
CA ASP A 27 -1.03 17.47 -12.48
C ASP A 27 -0.05 16.58 -11.70
N GLU A 28 0.83 17.20 -10.90
CA GLU A 28 1.86 16.49 -10.13
C GLU A 28 1.30 15.50 -9.10
N GLU A 29 0.01 15.58 -8.75
CA GLU A 29 -0.60 14.71 -7.74
C GLU A 29 -1.23 13.46 -8.37
N SER A 30 -1.82 13.60 -9.57
CA SER A 30 -2.66 12.57 -10.18
C SER A 30 -2.26 12.16 -11.59
N ALA A 31 -1.27 12.80 -12.22
CA ALA A 31 -0.90 12.48 -13.59
C ALA A 31 -0.23 11.11 -13.71
N ASP A 32 0.55 10.69 -12.71
CA ASP A 32 1.35 9.48 -12.78
C ASP A 32 0.64 8.25 -12.20
N GLU A 33 0.69 7.16 -12.96
CA GLU A 33 0.24 5.86 -12.47
C GLU A 33 1.27 5.26 -11.50
N GLN A 34 0.82 4.93 -10.29
CA GLN A 34 1.68 4.62 -9.16
C GLN A 34 1.12 3.57 -8.20
N MET A 35 2.02 2.94 -7.45
CA MET A 35 1.71 2.19 -6.25
C MET A 35 2.40 2.84 -5.05
N ASN A 36 1.70 2.99 -3.94
CA ASN A 36 2.26 3.50 -2.70
C ASN A 36 2.46 2.34 -1.72
N PHE A 37 3.64 2.26 -1.10
CA PHE A 37 4.02 1.28 -0.10
C PHE A 37 4.37 2.02 1.17
N GLY A 38 3.56 1.88 2.22
CA GLY A 38 3.76 2.65 3.43
C GLY A 38 3.62 1.86 4.71
N PHE A 39 4.03 2.52 5.79
CA PHE A 39 3.84 2.09 7.16
C PHE A 39 3.27 3.26 7.95
N VAL A 40 2.23 3.01 8.73
CA VAL A 40 1.64 3.97 9.64
C VAL A 40 1.58 3.40 11.03
N THR A 41 1.73 4.26 12.03
CA THR A 41 1.68 3.90 13.46
C THR A 41 0.26 3.68 14.00
N GLY A 42 -0.75 3.80 13.13
CA GLY A 42 -2.18 3.79 13.44
C GLY A 42 -2.83 5.12 13.03
N ASP A 43 -4.10 5.05 12.66
CA ASP A 43 -4.94 6.20 12.30
C ASP A 43 -6.40 6.01 12.76
N ASP A 44 -7.28 6.94 12.35
CA ASP A 44 -8.70 6.90 12.72
C ASP A 44 -9.46 5.72 12.09
N SER A 45 -8.95 5.12 11.02
CA SER A 45 -9.53 3.94 10.37
C SER A 45 -9.09 2.65 11.04
N ILE A 46 -7.80 2.53 11.36
CA ILE A 46 -7.19 1.36 11.99
C ILE A 46 -6.23 1.86 13.06
N SER A 47 -6.59 1.61 14.32
CA SER A 47 -5.87 2.15 15.47
C SER A 47 -4.49 1.54 15.70
N ASP A 48 -4.26 0.31 15.23
CA ASP A 48 -2.98 -0.38 15.39
C ASP A 48 -2.02 0.00 14.26
N ALA A 49 -0.71 -0.20 14.45
CA ALA A 49 0.26 0.02 13.38
C ALA A 49 0.15 -1.03 12.27
N TYR A 50 0.32 -0.62 11.01
CA TYR A 50 0.27 -1.53 9.86
C TYR A 50 1.10 -1.04 8.67
N PHE A 51 1.51 -2.01 7.84
CA PHE A 51 1.96 -1.73 6.48
C PHE A 51 0.76 -1.70 5.56
N TYR A 52 0.76 -0.76 4.61
CA TYR A 52 -0.27 -0.67 3.58
C TYR A 52 0.34 -0.60 2.19
N ILE A 53 -0.41 -1.10 1.22
CA ILE A 53 -0.12 -0.88 -0.20
C ILE A 53 -1.41 -0.38 -0.87
N THR A 54 -1.32 0.73 -1.60
CA THR A 54 -2.38 1.25 -2.46
C THR A 54 -1.89 1.37 -3.90
N ALA A 55 -2.82 1.44 -4.85
CA ALA A 55 -2.52 1.63 -6.26
C ALA A 55 -3.42 2.73 -6.83
N TYR A 56 -2.85 3.59 -7.66
CA TYR A 56 -3.56 4.66 -8.36
C TYR A 56 -3.18 4.68 -9.84
N PRO A 57 -4.18 4.63 -10.74
CA PRO A 57 -5.55 4.20 -10.49
C PRO A 57 -5.59 2.76 -9.96
N MET A 58 -6.65 2.39 -9.24
CA MET A 58 -6.77 1.02 -8.75
C MET A 58 -7.00 0.06 -9.93
N PRO A 59 -6.12 -0.93 -10.16
CA PRO A 59 -6.28 -1.85 -11.28
C PRO A 59 -7.44 -2.81 -11.07
N ASP A 60 -8.13 -3.16 -12.16
CA ASP A 60 -9.12 -4.24 -12.14
C ASP A 60 -8.48 -5.54 -11.66
N LYS A 61 -9.21 -6.31 -10.84
CA LYS A 61 -8.78 -7.61 -10.28
C LYS A 61 -7.53 -7.54 -9.38
N TRP A 62 -7.15 -6.34 -8.92
CA TRP A 62 -6.05 -6.22 -7.98
C TRP A 62 -6.33 -6.98 -6.66
N THR A 63 -7.57 -6.88 -6.18
CA THR A 63 -8.06 -7.55 -4.96
C THR A 63 -8.25 -9.07 -5.08
N ASP A 64 -8.16 -9.63 -6.29
CA ASP A 64 -8.27 -11.09 -6.51
C ASP A 64 -7.01 -11.83 -6.03
N LEU A 65 -5.92 -11.10 -5.73
CA LEU A 65 -4.69 -11.67 -5.21
C LEU A 65 -4.90 -12.15 -3.77
N ALA A 66 -4.61 -13.44 -3.55
CA ALA A 66 -4.50 -14.01 -2.22
C ALA A 66 -3.27 -13.42 -1.49
N LEU A 67 -3.52 -12.77 -0.35
CA LEU A 67 -2.48 -12.14 0.46
C LEU A 67 -1.78 -13.17 1.38
N PRO A 68 -0.57 -12.86 1.88
CA PRO A 68 0.10 -13.67 2.90
C PRO A 68 -0.73 -13.77 4.19
N GLU A 69 -0.36 -14.69 5.07
CA GLU A 69 -1.08 -14.93 6.32
C GLU A 69 -1.20 -13.65 7.17
N GLY A 70 -2.40 -13.39 7.68
CA GLY A 70 -2.73 -12.23 8.51
C GLY A 70 -2.86 -10.90 7.76
N ALA A 71 -2.50 -10.84 6.48
CA ALA A 71 -2.81 -9.69 5.63
C ALA A 71 -4.23 -9.75 5.07
N TYR A 72 -4.83 -8.60 4.79
CA TYR A 72 -6.20 -8.50 4.27
C TYR A 72 -6.39 -7.29 3.35
N TRP A 73 -7.48 -7.31 2.57
CA TRP A 73 -7.90 -6.17 1.75
C TRP A 73 -8.81 -5.25 2.55
N HIS A 74 -8.44 -3.98 2.64
CA HIS A 74 -9.27 -2.91 3.18
C HIS A 74 -10.07 -2.24 2.06
N THR A 75 -11.34 -1.92 2.31
CA THR A 75 -12.26 -1.35 1.30
C THR A 75 -13.19 -0.25 1.85
N GLU A 76 -13.02 0.16 3.11
CA GLU A 76 -13.91 1.11 3.78
C GLU A 76 -13.31 2.53 3.75
N GLY A 77 -13.74 3.36 2.80
CA GLY A 77 -13.26 4.74 2.65
C GLY A 77 -12.01 4.86 1.79
N TRP A 78 -11.14 3.86 1.79
CA TRP A 78 -10.06 3.68 0.81
C TRP A 78 -9.88 2.19 0.47
N SER A 79 -9.13 1.90 -0.59
CA SER A 79 -8.86 0.52 -1.01
C SER A 79 -7.36 0.24 -1.04
N GLY A 80 -6.96 -0.86 -0.40
CA GLY A 80 -5.58 -1.31 -0.40
C GLY A 80 -5.37 -2.57 0.41
N ALA A 81 -4.17 -3.12 0.29
CA ALA A 81 -3.76 -4.26 1.10
C ALA A 81 -3.18 -3.77 2.42
N ILE A 82 -3.42 -4.53 3.49
CA ILE A 82 -2.96 -4.26 4.84
C ILE A 82 -2.24 -5.47 5.40
N LEU A 83 -1.09 -5.26 6.02
CA LEU A 83 -0.40 -6.22 6.88
C LEU A 83 -0.24 -5.60 8.27
N PRO A 84 -1.01 -6.04 9.28
CA PRO A 84 -0.89 -5.55 10.64
C PRO A 84 0.52 -5.78 11.20
N TYR A 85 1.06 -4.78 11.90
CA TYR A 85 2.38 -4.88 12.51
C TYR A 85 2.43 -5.97 13.59
N SER A 86 1.33 -6.17 14.31
CA SER A 86 1.19 -7.24 15.31
C SER A 86 1.35 -8.63 14.69
N THR A 87 0.88 -8.86 13.45
CA THR A 87 1.09 -10.10 12.71
C THR A 87 2.57 -10.34 12.43
N ILE A 88 3.32 -9.30 12.07
CA ILE A 88 4.77 -9.40 11.83
C ILE A 88 5.51 -9.74 13.12
N VAL A 89 5.17 -9.09 14.22
CA VAL A 89 5.78 -9.31 15.54
C VAL A 89 5.49 -10.72 16.09
N ALA A 90 4.32 -11.27 15.79
CA ALA A 90 3.93 -12.61 16.22
C ALA A 90 4.51 -13.74 15.35
N SER A 91 5.08 -13.42 14.19
CA SER A 91 5.65 -14.39 13.25
C SER A 91 7.06 -14.79 13.65
N ASP A 92 7.38 -16.08 13.60
CA ASP A 92 8.75 -16.60 13.74
C ASP A 92 9.65 -16.22 12.53
N GLN A 93 9.06 -15.73 11.43
CA GLN A 93 9.72 -15.37 10.18
C GLN A 93 9.33 -13.94 9.74
N SER A 94 9.42 -12.97 10.66
CA SER A 94 8.98 -11.58 10.46
C SER A 94 9.47 -10.92 9.17
N ASP A 95 10.78 -11.02 8.89
CA ASP A 95 11.40 -10.40 7.71
C ASP A 95 10.90 -11.04 6.41
N GLU A 96 10.72 -12.36 6.42
CA GLU A 96 10.25 -13.12 5.26
C GLU A 96 8.79 -12.81 4.97
N LEU A 97 7.94 -12.71 6.00
CA LEU A 97 6.54 -12.33 5.87
C LEU A 97 6.39 -10.93 5.26
N LEU A 98 7.14 -9.95 5.77
CA LEU A 98 7.10 -8.58 5.24
C LEU A 98 7.60 -8.55 3.78
N LEU A 99 8.71 -9.22 3.48
CA LEU A 99 9.24 -9.27 2.12
C LEU A 99 8.32 -10.02 1.15
N GLU A 100 7.64 -11.09 1.58
CA GLU A 100 6.63 -11.77 0.79
C GLU A 100 5.49 -10.81 0.47
N TYR A 101 4.93 -10.14 1.48
CA TYR A 101 3.86 -9.16 1.33
C TYR A 101 4.20 -8.08 0.31
N LEU A 102 5.34 -7.39 0.49
CA LEU A 102 5.78 -6.31 -0.39
C LEU A 102 6.00 -6.79 -1.83
N ARG A 103 6.72 -7.91 -2.01
CA ARG A 103 7.07 -8.43 -3.35
C ARG A 103 5.86 -8.98 -4.08
N LYS A 104 4.97 -9.71 -3.40
CA LYS A 104 3.80 -10.34 -4.00
C LYS A 104 2.85 -9.29 -4.56
N LEU A 105 2.58 -8.23 -3.81
CA LEU A 105 1.75 -7.11 -4.25
C LEU A 105 2.44 -6.29 -5.35
N GLN A 106 3.74 -6.00 -5.24
CA GLN A 106 4.48 -5.29 -6.27
C GLN A 106 4.49 -6.04 -7.61
N VAL A 107 4.74 -7.36 -7.59
CA VAL A 107 4.76 -8.18 -8.81
C VAL A 107 3.35 -8.28 -9.43
N HIS A 108 2.31 -8.42 -8.61
CA HIS A 108 0.92 -8.48 -9.10
C HIS A 108 0.47 -7.14 -9.67
N GLY A 109 0.66 -6.05 -8.92
CA GLY A 109 0.33 -4.70 -9.35
C GLY A 109 1.05 -4.32 -10.64
N LYS A 110 2.37 -4.54 -10.72
CA LYS A 110 3.14 -4.32 -11.95
C LYS A 110 2.59 -5.06 -13.16
N LYS A 111 2.05 -6.29 -13.00
CA LYS A 111 1.47 -7.05 -14.13
C LYS A 111 0.14 -6.48 -14.61
N LEU A 112 -0.69 -5.98 -13.70
CA LEU A 112 -1.98 -5.36 -14.04
C LEU A 112 -1.80 -3.94 -14.57
N MET A 113 -0.75 -3.29 -14.09
CA MET A 113 -0.29 -1.97 -14.48
C MET A 113 0.84 -2.09 -15.51
N ALA A 114 0.76 -3.01 -16.47
CA ALA A 114 1.71 -3.16 -17.59
C ALA A 114 1.05 -2.84 -18.93
#